data_AF-A0A6A7LG97-F1
#
_entry.id   AF-A0A6A7LG97-F1
#
_cell.length_a   1.000
_cell.length_b   1.000
_cell.length_c   1.000
_cell.angle_alpha   90.00
_cell.angle_beta   90.00
_cell.angle_gamma   90.00
#
_symmetry.space_group_name_H-M   'P 1'
#
loop_
_entity.id
_entity.type
_entity.pdbx_description
1 polymer ?
#
loop_
_entity_poly.entity_id
_entity_poly.type
_entity_poly.pdbx_seq_one_letter_code
_entity_poly.pdbx_strand_id
1 'polypeptide(L)'
;MGLFTKEELQRYGEKFLCGLYGQTGGSLDHSANSMEIFFKTISTGAYERPSYGYEATQAILRELESKGFVQTWNLDQEVRITSSGLDKCREICR
;
A
#
# COMPACT_ATOMS: atom_id res chain seq x y z
N MET A 1 -8.02 -9.85 16.85
CA MET A 1 -7.42 -8.49 16.87
C MET A 1 -6.49 -8.41 15.68
N GLY A 2 -6.74 -7.49 14.75
CA GLY A 2 -5.84 -7.26 13.61
C GLY A 2 -4.61 -6.46 14.05
N LEU A 3 -3.55 -6.48 13.24
CA LEU A 3 -2.31 -5.74 13.48
C LEU A 3 -2.52 -4.22 13.59
N PHE A 4 -3.55 -3.71 12.90
CA PHE A 4 -3.96 -2.31 12.88
C PHE A 4 -5.38 -2.15 13.41
N THR A 5 -5.68 -1.00 14.00
CA THR A 5 -7.06 -0.51 14.12
C THR A 5 -7.62 -0.15 12.74
N LYS A 6 -8.94 0.09 12.64
CA LYS A 6 -9.54 0.51 11.37
C LYS A 6 -9.00 1.86 10.91
N GLU A 7 -8.81 2.78 11.85
CA GLU A 7 -8.29 4.12 11.61
C GLU A 7 -6.83 4.07 11.15
N GLU A 8 -6.01 3.23 11.79
CA GLU A 8 -4.62 2.99 11.36
C GLU A 8 -4.56 2.37 9.98
N LEU A 9 -5.39 1.35 9.72
CA LEU A 9 -5.41 0.68 8.43
C LEU A 9 -5.83 1.61 7.29
N GLN A 10 -6.82 2.49 7.53
CA GLN A 10 -7.18 3.52 6.57
C GLN A 10 -6.03 4.49 6.33
N ARG A 11 -5.44 5.05 7.40
CA ARG A 11 -4.36 6.03 7.30
C ARG A 11 -3.13 5.46 6.61
N TYR A 12 -2.73 4.24 6.95
CA TYR A 12 -1.59 3.57 6.33
C TYR A 12 -1.90 3.11 4.90
N GLY A 13 -3.15 2.72 4.61
CA GLY A 13 -3.59 2.46 3.25
C GLY A 13 -3.47 3.68 2.34
N GLU A 14 -3.93 4.85 2.79
CA GLU A 14 -3.80 6.10 2.04
C GLU A 14 -2.33 6.48 1.80
N LYS A 15 -1.49 6.42 2.83
CA LYS A 15 -0.04 6.66 2.70
C LYS A 15 0.64 5.68 1.74
N PHE A 16 0.30 4.40 1.83
CA PHE A 16 0.86 3.35 0.97
C PHE A 16 0.48 3.63 -0.48
N LEU A 17 -0.79 3.96 -0.73
CA LEU A 17 -1.29 4.29 -2.06
C LEU A 17 -0.57 5.51 -2.65
N CYS A 18 -0.31 6.55 -1.85
CA CYS A 18 0.51 7.69 -2.28
C CYS A 18 1.99 7.32 -2.51
N GLY A 19 2.55 6.43 -1.70
CA GLY A 19 3.89 5.89 -1.90
C GLY A 19 4.02 5.13 -3.23
N LEU A 20 3.06 4.26 -3.52
CA LEU A 20 2.95 3.55 -4.78
C LEU A 20 2.84 4.52 -5.95
N TYR A 21 1.93 5.50 -5.86
CA TYR A 21 1.74 6.54 -6.88
C TYR A 21 3.03 7.31 -7.17
N GLY A 22 3.76 7.70 -6.12
CA GLY A 22 5.04 8.38 -6.25
C GLY A 22 6.12 7.52 -6.92
N GLN A 23 6.18 6.22 -6.59
CA GLN A 23 7.16 5.30 -7.19
C GLN A 23 6.85 4.97 -8.66
N THR A 24 5.58 4.79 -9.01
CA THR A 24 5.18 4.44 -10.39
C THR A 24 4.97 5.66 -11.28
N GLY A 25 5.01 6.88 -10.71
CA GLY A 25 4.62 8.12 -11.39
C GLY A 25 3.13 8.13 -11.77
N GLY A 26 2.30 7.36 -11.08
CA GLY A 26 0.90 7.16 -11.43
C GLY A 26 0.66 6.36 -12.71
N SER A 27 1.70 5.74 -13.27
CA SER A 27 1.54 4.84 -14.40
C SER A 27 0.70 3.65 -13.99
N LEU A 28 -0.37 3.39 -14.76
CA LEU A 28 -1.09 2.15 -14.61
C LEU A 28 -0.16 1.00 -14.99
N ASP A 29 0.70 1.11 -16.00
CA ASP A 29 1.45 -0.04 -16.53
C ASP A 29 2.67 -0.48 -15.71
N HIS A 30 2.98 0.23 -14.62
CA HIS A 30 4.10 -0.10 -13.76
C HIS A 30 3.64 -0.70 -12.44
N SER A 31 4.43 -1.65 -11.95
CA SER A 31 4.34 -2.14 -10.58
C SER A 31 5.52 -1.69 -9.76
N ALA A 32 5.38 -1.86 -8.46
CA ALA A 32 6.44 -1.62 -7.51
C ALA A 32 6.40 -2.67 -6.39
N ASN A 33 7.54 -2.81 -5.71
CA ASN A 33 7.66 -3.74 -4.61
C ASN A 33 6.88 -3.25 -3.38
N SER A 34 5.91 -4.03 -2.93
CA SER A 34 4.99 -3.65 -1.86
C SER A 34 5.69 -3.44 -0.51
N MET A 35 6.65 -4.31 -0.18
CA MET A 35 7.44 -4.19 1.06
C MET A 35 8.32 -2.95 1.03
N GLU A 36 8.92 -2.63 -0.11
CA GLU A 36 9.72 -1.41 -0.28
C GLU A 36 8.87 -0.15 -0.07
N ILE A 37 7.66 -0.12 -0.65
CA ILE A 37 6.70 0.96 -0.43
C ILE A 37 6.39 1.10 1.06
N PHE A 38 6.08 -0.01 1.74
CA PHE A 38 5.77 -0.01 3.16
C PHE A 38 6.92 0.59 3.99
N PHE A 39 8.15 0.10 3.81
CA PHE A 39 9.29 0.60 4.57
C PHE A 39 9.61 2.07 4.28
N LYS A 40 9.49 2.52 3.02
CA LYS A 40 9.79 3.90 2.64
C LYS A 40 8.72 4.91 3.06
N THR A 41 7.46 4.49 3.19
CA THR A 41 6.33 5.43 3.35
C THR A 41 5.58 5.30 4.66
N ILE A 42 5.59 4.12 5.29
CA ILE A 42 4.79 3.83 6.47
C ILE A 42 5.63 3.73 7.74
N SER A 43 6.83 3.15 7.68
CA SER A 43 7.57 2.61 8.83
C SER A 43 7.36 3.37 10.15
N THR A 44 6.83 2.65 11.15
CA THR A 44 6.70 3.13 12.54
C THR A 44 7.40 2.18 13.50
N GLY A 45 8.70 1.94 13.30
CA GLY A 45 9.59 1.25 14.26
C GLY A 45 9.25 -0.22 14.55
N ALA A 46 8.24 -0.51 15.36
CA ALA A 46 7.85 -1.88 15.73
C ALA A 46 7.58 -2.80 14.52
N TYR A 47 7.17 -2.23 13.39
CA TYR A 47 6.93 -2.93 12.12
C TYR A 47 8.18 -3.06 11.23
N GLU A 48 9.35 -2.61 11.69
CA GLU A 48 10.65 -2.80 10.99
C GLU A 48 11.22 -4.21 11.18
N ARG A 49 10.64 -5.00 12.10
CA ARG A 49 10.93 -6.43 12.19
C ARG A 49 10.37 -7.14 10.95
N PRO A 50 11.16 -7.96 10.22
CA PRO A 50 10.73 -8.54 8.95
C PRO A 50 9.39 -9.26 8.99
N SER A 51 9.12 -10.03 10.06
CA SER A 51 7.85 -10.75 10.23
C SER A 51 6.63 -9.83 10.33
N TYR A 52 6.76 -8.74 11.09
CA TYR A 52 5.67 -7.79 11.31
C TYR A 52 5.48 -6.82 10.13
N GLY A 53 6.57 -6.44 9.45
CA GLY A 53 6.50 -5.63 8.24
C GLY A 53 5.76 -6.35 7.11
N TYR A 54 5.98 -7.66 6.98
CA TYR A 54 5.24 -8.49 6.01
C TYR A 54 3.75 -8.55 6.33
N GLU A 55 3.38 -8.89 7.57
CA GLU A 55 1.98 -8.93 8.00
C GLU A 55 1.28 -7.56 7.88
N ALA A 56 2.01 -6.48 8.18
CA ALA A 56 1.53 -5.11 8.02
C ALA A 56 1.24 -4.76 6.56
N THR A 57 2.20 -5.04 5.68
CA THR A 57 2.06 -4.81 4.24
C THR A 57 0.87 -5.59 3.68
N GLN A 58 0.75 -6.86 4.07
CA GLN A 58 -0.37 -7.73 3.71
C GLN A 58 -1.74 -7.17 4.14
N ALA A 59 -1.85 -6.69 5.38
CA ALA A 59 -3.08 -6.10 5.88
C ALA A 59 -3.50 -4.86 5.05
N ILE A 60 -2.53 -4.00 4.74
CA ILE A 60 -2.75 -2.81 3.92
C ILE A 60 -3.17 -3.18 2.49
N LEU A 61 -2.47 -4.12 1.86
CA LEU A 61 -2.78 -4.55 0.49
C LEU A 61 -4.20 -5.12 0.39
N ARG A 62 -4.59 -6.01 1.30
CA ARG A 62 -5.94 -6.58 1.32
C ARG A 62 -7.03 -5.50 1.45
N GLU A 63 -6.79 -4.49 2.28
CA GLU A 63 -7.73 -3.36 2.41
C GLU A 63 -7.84 -2.59 1.09
N LEU A 64 -6.72 -2.27 0.45
CA LEU A 64 -6.68 -1.52 -0.81
C LEU A 64 -7.26 -2.32 -1.99
N GLU A 65 -7.00 -3.62 -2.04
CA GLU A 65 -7.60 -4.54 -3.02
C GLU A 65 -9.10 -4.68 -2.83
N SER A 66 -9.58 -4.78 -1.58
CA SER A 66 -11.02 -4.84 -1.30
C SER A 66 -11.78 -3.60 -1.78
N LYS A 67 -11.09 -2.45 -1.83
CA LYS A 67 -11.57 -1.18 -2.38
C LYS A 67 -11.34 -1.05 -3.89
N GLY A 68 -10.68 -2.03 -4.50
CA GLY A 68 -10.33 -2.04 -5.91
C GLY A 68 -9.27 -1.03 -6.31
N PHE A 69 -8.50 -0.47 -5.37
CA PHE A 69 -7.51 0.59 -5.65
C PHE A 69 -6.17 0.06 -6.14
N VAL A 70 -5.86 -1.20 -5.82
CA VAL A 70 -4.63 -1.85 -6.25
C VAL A 70 -4.93 -3.26 -6.74
N GLN A 71 -3.98 -3.82 -7.47
CA GLN A 71 -3.90 -5.24 -7.81
C GLN A 71 -2.53 -5.75 -7.43
N THR A 72 -2.47 -6.93 -6.82
CA THR A 72 -1.21 -7.58 -6.45
C THR A 72 -0.90 -8.80 -7.32
N TRP A 73 0.37 -9.17 -7.37
CA TRP A 73 0.83 -10.45 -7.92
C TRP A 73 2.16 -10.87 -7.29
N ASN A 74 2.68 -12.04 -7.68
CA ASN A 74 3.89 -12.65 -7.13
C ASN A 74 3.83 -12.75 -5.59
N LEU A 75 2.75 -13.35 -5.05
CA LEU A 75 2.52 -13.46 -3.61
C LEU A 75 2.52 -12.09 -2.91
N ASP A 76 1.87 -11.12 -3.54
CA ASP A 76 1.75 -9.74 -3.09
C ASP A 76 3.05 -8.96 -2.95
N GLN A 77 4.15 -9.46 -3.54
CA GLN A 77 5.41 -8.73 -3.58
C GLN A 77 5.36 -7.55 -4.54
N GLU A 78 4.60 -7.70 -5.64
CA GLU A 78 4.42 -6.66 -6.63
C GLU A 78 3.00 -6.12 -6.55
N VAL A 79 2.88 -4.80 -6.59
CA VAL A 79 1.59 -4.10 -6.54
C VAL A 79 1.54 -3.03 -7.62
N ARG A 80 0.38 -2.92 -8.27
CA ARG A 80 0.07 -1.92 -9.28
C ARG A 80 -1.19 -1.17 -8.91
N ILE A 81 -1.22 0.10 -9.27
CA ILE A 81 -2.39 0.95 -9.08
C ILE A 81 -3.44 0.66 -10.16
N THR A 82 -4.70 0.59 -9.78
CA THR A 82 -5.82 0.51 -10.74
C THR A 82 -6.27 1.91 -11.17
N SER A 83 -7.17 2.00 -12.14
CA SER A 83 -7.77 3.28 -12.53
C SER A 83 -8.48 3.97 -11.36
N SER A 84 -9.24 3.23 -10.55
CA SER A 84 -9.92 3.79 -9.37
C SER A 84 -8.93 4.19 -8.26
N GLY A 85 -7.85 3.44 -8.08
CA GLY A 85 -6.76 3.82 -7.18
C GLY A 85 -6.08 5.10 -7.63
N LEU A 86 -5.85 5.27 -8.93
CA LEU A 86 -5.26 6.47 -9.51
C LEU A 86 -6.14 7.71 -9.29
N ASP A 87 -7.45 7.58 -9.51
CA ASP A 87 -8.39 8.66 -9.20
C ASP A 87 -8.38 8.98 -7.70
N LYS A 88 -8.29 7.95 -6.84
CA LYS A 88 -8.16 8.16 -5.40
C LYS A 88 -6.86 8.89 -5.03
N CYS A 89 -5.73 8.55 -5.64
CA CYS A 89 -4.46 9.25 -5.44
C CYS A 89 -4.55 10.73 -5.81
N ARG A 90 -5.24 11.07 -6.90
CA ARG A 90 -5.42 12.46 -7.33
C ARG A 90 -6.23 13.29 -6.33
N GLU A 91 -7.12 12.65 -5.57
CA GLU A 91 -7.82 13.30 -4.46
C GLU A 91 -6.91 13.54 -3.24
N ILE A 92 -6.13 12.53 -2.83
CA ILE A 92 -5.53 12.51 -1.48
C ILE A 92 -4.02 12.78 -1.45
N CYS A 93 -3.28 12.59 -2.55
CA CYS A 93 -1.82 12.64 -2.58
C CYS A 93 -1.26 14.02 -2.99
N ARG A 94 -1.88 15.11 -2.51
CA ARG A 94 -1.42 16.48 -2.76
C ARG A 94 -0.20 16.85 -1.94
#